data_AF-A0AAE6KPS8-F1
#
_entry.id   AF-A0AAE6KPS8-F1
#
_cell.length_a   1.000
_cell.length_b   1.000
_cell.length_c   1.000
_cell.angle_alpha   90.00
_cell.angle_beta   90.00
_cell.angle_gamma   90.00
#
_symmetry.space_group_name_H-M   'P 1'
#
loop_
_entity.id
_entity.type
_entity.pdbx_description
1 polymer ?
#
loop_
_entity_poly.entity_id
_entity_poly.type
_entity_poly.pdbx_seq_one_letter_code
_entity_poly.pdbx_strand_id
1 'polypeptide(L)'
;MSFAVSMLVFLGIASIIGTMLKQNEPYENYIIKLGEFWFVYFEKIGLYDVYHSIWFLIILLFLVLSTTLCIIKNTPAILKDFSVFKDSLEEKSLLSFTHHLVIKNKKYVNTSKILHYLKQSKYKVKEKSKENGDFLIVAKKGNYQRIGYILTHIGVVIICLGGLLDGNLIFKAQELLGYKKIETLDMPASKVPEASRLSLSNTSFRANMTLAEGSSDNVAFVRMKDGYLVQDLPFKITLKDFRINHYSTGMPKSFESDLVISDPELSQDITKTISVNHPFTYKGIAIYQSDFQDGGTKLNIKLRSLFNSNSTQKIDGKIFDKVKLDKDQITYEFNDFKKFNVLHLKEGEKEKPRNVGPSVTYKVRNSSGQAREYLSYQYPMPIEGRSFYISGMRETPQEEFKYLKIPADAKGSIDEFMLFKDALQNKTLIESVAKKIANQSTSNIDKNNEVKESFEKSVNKLMALFGQGGFSNIAENIDKNIPANEKEKAVQTYLKIIDIASSEIYKARFNLADKDLNQTRIIFIQDALNAYSDIFFYGVPYYFELTSYEQKEASGLQLTKSPGQFWVYLGSLSLVLGIFSMIYLHERKLWLLIKAKGGVILALSSNRKNIDFENDFKKLIQEIKKIIQ
;
A
#
# COMPACT_ATOMS: atom_id res chain seq x y z
N MET A 1 -12.74 -28.50 -27.58
CA MET A 1 -11.47 -28.08 -26.94
C MET A 1 -11.13 -26.63 -27.26
N SER A 2 -11.18 -26.18 -28.53
CA SER A 2 -10.91 -24.78 -28.92
C SER A 2 -11.70 -23.74 -28.11
N PHE A 3 -13.01 -23.96 -27.91
CA PHE A 3 -13.88 -23.03 -27.17
C PHE A 3 -13.41 -22.76 -25.72
N ALA A 4 -13.13 -23.81 -24.93
CA ALA A 4 -12.69 -23.65 -23.55
C ALA A 4 -11.31 -22.97 -23.45
N VAL A 5 -10.42 -23.26 -24.40
CA VAL A 5 -9.10 -22.60 -24.48
C VAL A 5 -9.26 -21.12 -24.80
N SER A 6 -10.14 -20.74 -25.73
CA SER A 6 -10.44 -19.34 -26.03
C SER A 6 -11.01 -18.60 -24.82
N MET A 7 -11.93 -19.21 -24.08
CA MET A 7 -12.50 -18.62 -22.86
C MET A 7 -11.45 -18.44 -21.76
N LEU A 8 -10.54 -19.41 -21.59
CA LEU A 8 -9.44 -19.31 -20.66
C LEU A 8 -8.49 -18.15 -21.01
N VAL A 9 -8.18 -17.96 -22.29
CA VAL A 9 -7.34 -16.83 -22.77
C VAL A 9 -8.01 -15.51 -22.44
N PHE A 10 -9.32 -15.38 -22.69
CA PHE A 10 -10.06 -14.16 -22.40
C PHE A 10 -10.09 -13.85 -20.90
N LEU A 11 -10.31 -14.86 -20.05
CA LEU A 11 -10.18 -14.73 -18.59
C LEU A 11 -8.76 -14.35 -18.16
N GLY A 12 -7.74 -14.88 -18.84
CA GLY A 12 -6.34 -14.52 -18.60
C GLY A 12 -6.08 -13.05 -18.85
N ILE A 13 -6.53 -12.52 -20.00
CA ILE A 13 -6.40 -11.09 -20.36
C ILE A 13 -7.16 -10.22 -19.36
N ALA A 14 -8.41 -10.58 -19.04
CA ALA A 14 -9.23 -9.90 -18.05
C ALA A 14 -8.53 -9.84 -16.68
N SER A 15 -7.95 -10.96 -16.25
CA SER A 15 -7.22 -11.05 -14.98
C SER A 15 -5.97 -10.18 -14.99
N ILE A 16 -5.21 -10.12 -16.09
CA ILE A 16 -4.04 -9.23 -16.22
C ILE A 16 -4.46 -7.77 -16.06
N ILE A 17 -5.52 -7.33 -16.75
CA ILE A 17 -6.05 -5.97 -16.62
C ILE A 17 -6.44 -5.68 -15.16
N GLY A 18 -7.16 -6.62 -14.52
CA GLY A 18 -7.57 -6.52 -13.12
C GLY A 18 -6.39 -6.49 -12.13
N THR A 19 -5.24 -7.06 -12.48
CA THR A 19 -4.02 -6.96 -11.65
C THR A 19 -3.26 -5.65 -11.84
N MET A 20 -3.29 -5.06 -13.04
CA MET A 20 -2.61 -3.78 -13.30
C MET A 20 -3.38 -2.60 -12.71
N LEU A 21 -4.70 -2.64 -12.79
CA LEU A 21 -5.58 -1.64 -12.21
C LEU A 21 -5.94 -2.06 -10.78
N LYS A 22 -5.49 -1.30 -9.77
CA LYS A 22 -5.91 -1.55 -8.37
C LYS A 22 -7.43 -1.64 -8.33
N GLN A 23 -7.99 -2.69 -7.75
CA GLN A 23 -9.43 -2.96 -7.73
C GLN A 23 -10.09 -2.36 -6.49
N ASN A 24 -11.35 -1.91 -6.60
CA ASN A 24 -12.16 -1.37 -5.50
C ASN A 24 -11.52 -0.19 -4.73
N GLU A 25 -10.78 0.67 -5.42
CA GLU A 25 -10.35 1.97 -4.87
C GLU A 25 -11.51 2.98 -4.93
N PRO A 26 -11.49 4.03 -4.09
CA PRO A 26 -12.41 5.16 -4.22
C PRO A 26 -12.37 5.76 -5.63
N TYR A 27 -13.54 6.13 -6.16
CA TYR A 27 -13.67 6.68 -7.52
C TYR A 27 -12.81 7.91 -7.77
N GLU A 28 -12.67 8.79 -6.78
CA GLU A 28 -11.81 9.97 -6.85
C GLU A 28 -10.34 9.61 -7.17
N ASN A 29 -9.83 8.50 -6.62
CA ASN A 29 -8.47 8.03 -6.89
C ASN A 29 -8.28 7.62 -8.36
N TYR A 30 -9.32 7.07 -9.00
CA TYR A 30 -9.26 6.73 -10.43
C TYR A 30 -9.37 7.99 -11.30
N ILE A 31 -10.25 8.93 -10.95
CA ILE A 31 -10.42 10.20 -11.68
C ILE A 31 -9.12 11.00 -11.67
N ILE A 32 -8.45 11.12 -10.51
CA ILE A 32 -7.16 11.83 -10.39
C ILE A 32 -6.08 11.21 -11.29
N LYS A 33 -6.06 9.87 -11.43
CA LYS A 33 -5.01 9.16 -12.19
C LYS A 33 -5.29 9.06 -13.68
N LEU A 34 -6.54 8.85 -14.06
CA LEU A 34 -6.95 8.52 -15.43
C LEU A 34 -7.64 9.69 -16.14
N GLY A 35 -8.12 10.69 -15.39
CA GLY A 35 -9.01 11.73 -15.87
C GLY A 35 -10.46 11.24 -16.05
N GLU A 36 -11.39 12.20 -16.08
CA GLU A 36 -12.84 11.97 -16.14
C GLU A 36 -13.27 11.09 -17.33
N PHE A 37 -12.66 11.30 -18.50
CA PHE A 37 -13.02 10.60 -19.73
C PHE A 37 -12.80 9.07 -19.63
N TRP A 38 -11.59 8.66 -19.21
CA TRP A 38 -11.27 7.25 -19.07
C TRP A 38 -12.01 6.62 -17.89
N PHE A 39 -12.28 7.41 -16.86
CA PHE A 39 -13.07 6.98 -15.71
C PHE A 39 -14.44 6.45 -16.13
N VAL A 40 -15.22 7.26 -16.83
CA VAL A 40 -16.58 6.89 -17.26
C VAL A 40 -16.57 5.66 -18.17
N TYR A 41 -15.56 5.52 -19.04
CA TYR A 41 -15.47 4.36 -19.94
C TYR A 41 -15.18 3.06 -19.18
N PHE A 42 -14.20 3.09 -18.26
CA PHE A 42 -13.81 1.93 -17.48
C PHE A 42 -14.88 1.52 -16.45
N GLU A 43 -15.60 2.50 -15.89
CA GLU A 43 -16.74 2.24 -15.01
C GLU A 43 -17.84 1.48 -15.74
N LYS A 44 -18.24 1.94 -16.95
CA LYS A 44 -19.29 1.29 -17.75
C LYS A 44 -18.98 -0.17 -18.10
N ILE A 45 -17.71 -0.49 -18.33
CA ILE A 45 -17.25 -1.85 -18.63
C ILE A 45 -17.07 -2.68 -17.35
N GLY A 46 -16.99 -2.05 -16.18
CA GLY A 46 -16.77 -2.70 -14.89
C GLY A 46 -15.31 -3.09 -14.65
N LEU A 47 -14.35 -2.32 -15.17
CA LEU A 47 -12.91 -2.62 -15.02
C LEU A 47 -12.35 -2.33 -13.62
N TYR A 48 -13.04 -1.53 -12.81
CA TYR A 48 -12.66 -1.26 -11.43
C TYR A 48 -12.97 -2.41 -10.45
N ASP A 49 -13.80 -3.36 -10.91
CA ASP A 49 -14.21 -4.56 -10.18
C ASP A 49 -14.42 -5.74 -11.16
N VAL A 50 -13.35 -6.08 -11.91
CA VAL A 50 -13.38 -7.06 -13.01
C VAL A 50 -13.91 -8.41 -12.54
N TYR A 51 -13.43 -8.91 -11.40
CA TYR A 51 -13.70 -10.27 -10.92
C TYR A 51 -15.17 -10.51 -10.56
N HIS A 52 -15.93 -9.44 -10.31
CA HIS A 52 -17.37 -9.53 -10.04
C HIS A 52 -18.21 -8.89 -11.16
N SER A 53 -17.60 -8.46 -12.26
CA SER A 53 -18.32 -7.92 -13.40
C SER A 53 -19.18 -9.01 -14.07
N ILE A 54 -20.34 -8.62 -14.60
CA ILE A 54 -21.31 -9.56 -15.19
C ILE A 54 -20.66 -10.36 -16.33
N TRP A 55 -19.91 -9.70 -17.21
CA TRP A 55 -19.27 -10.36 -18.34
C TRP A 55 -18.21 -11.37 -17.90
N PHE A 56 -17.42 -11.06 -16.86
CA PHE A 56 -16.41 -11.98 -16.33
C PHE A 56 -17.07 -13.23 -15.73
N LEU A 57 -18.13 -13.03 -14.94
CA LEU A 57 -18.89 -14.11 -14.32
C LEU A 57 -19.59 -15.01 -15.35
N ILE A 58 -20.11 -14.44 -16.44
CA ILE A 58 -20.69 -15.21 -17.55
C ILE A 58 -19.63 -16.08 -18.21
N ILE A 59 -18.45 -15.52 -18.55
CA ILE A 59 -17.36 -16.28 -19.16
C ILE A 59 -16.89 -17.40 -18.22
N LEU A 60 -16.75 -17.09 -16.93
CA LEU A 60 -16.38 -18.05 -15.89
C LEU A 60 -17.41 -19.19 -15.79
N LEU A 61 -18.71 -18.87 -15.80
CA LEU A 61 -19.79 -19.85 -15.79
C LEU A 61 -19.73 -20.78 -17.01
N PHE A 62 -19.58 -20.22 -18.21
CA PHE A 62 -19.44 -21.02 -19.44
C PHE A 62 -18.21 -21.90 -19.41
N LEU A 63 -17.08 -21.42 -18.89
CA LEU A 63 -15.87 -22.21 -18.72
C LEU A 63 -16.12 -23.40 -17.78
N VAL A 64 -16.72 -23.16 -16.61
CA VAL A 64 -17.03 -24.20 -15.61
C VAL A 64 -17.98 -25.24 -16.20
N LEU A 65 -19.06 -24.82 -16.87
CA LEU A 65 -20.01 -25.73 -17.50
C LEU A 65 -19.35 -26.57 -18.60
N SER A 66 -18.60 -25.93 -19.49
CA SER A 66 -17.93 -26.62 -20.60
C SER A 66 -16.91 -27.66 -20.10
N THR A 67 -16.07 -27.26 -19.14
CA THR A 67 -15.05 -28.15 -18.56
C THR A 67 -15.67 -29.28 -17.75
N THR A 68 -16.77 -29.02 -17.02
CA THR A 68 -17.54 -30.04 -16.30
C THR A 68 -18.14 -31.07 -17.26
N LEU A 69 -18.77 -30.62 -18.36
CA LEU A 69 -19.29 -31.53 -19.39
C LEU A 69 -18.19 -32.39 -20.03
N CYS A 70 -17.00 -31.81 -20.25
CA CYS A 70 -15.84 -32.56 -20.73
C CYS A 70 -15.39 -33.65 -19.72
N ILE A 71 -15.41 -33.36 -18.41
CA ILE A 71 -15.11 -34.34 -17.37
C ILE A 71 -16.13 -35.47 -17.41
N ILE A 72 -17.43 -35.15 -17.37
CA ILE A 72 -18.52 -36.14 -17.32
C ILE A 72 -18.48 -37.05 -18.55
N LYS A 73 -18.26 -36.50 -19.75
CA LYS A 73 -18.25 -37.26 -20.99
C LYS A 73 -17.03 -38.18 -21.13
N ASN A 74 -15.84 -37.71 -20.78
CA ASN A 74 -14.59 -38.43 -21.08
C ASN A 74 -14.13 -39.34 -19.93
N THR A 75 -14.47 -39.03 -18.68
CA THR A 75 -14.02 -39.79 -17.51
C THR A 75 -14.40 -41.28 -17.57
N PRO A 76 -15.65 -41.67 -17.90
CA PRO A 76 -16.03 -43.08 -17.97
C PRO A 76 -15.22 -43.87 -19.01
N ALA A 77 -15.00 -43.28 -20.18
CA ALA A 77 -14.20 -43.90 -21.24
C ALA A 77 -12.73 -44.06 -20.83
N ILE A 78 -12.14 -43.03 -20.19
CA ILE A 78 -10.78 -43.08 -19.67
C ILE A 78 -10.66 -44.16 -18.58
N LEU A 79 -11.62 -44.23 -17.66
CA LEU A 79 -11.67 -45.26 -16.61
C LEU A 79 -11.79 -46.68 -17.17
N LYS A 80 -12.62 -46.87 -18.20
CA LYS A 80 -12.75 -48.16 -18.90
C LYS A 80 -11.46 -48.57 -19.62
N ASP A 81 -10.75 -47.63 -20.24
CA ASP A 81 -9.47 -47.92 -20.90
C ASP A 81 -8.38 -48.42 -19.93
N PHE A 82 -8.50 -48.15 -18.62
CA PHE A 82 -7.60 -48.73 -17.63
C PHE A 82 -7.69 -50.24 -17.52
N SER A 83 -8.87 -50.83 -17.74
CA SER A 83 -9.09 -52.26 -17.63
C SER A 83 -8.92 -53.00 -18.96
N VAL A 84 -9.12 -52.33 -20.10
CA VAL A 84 -9.00 -52.95 -21.44
C VAL A 84 -7.55 -53.34 -21.76
N PHE A 85 -7.38 -54.55 -22.28
CA PHE A 85 -6.15 -55.03 -22.92
C PHE A 85 -6.48 -55.27 -24.40
N LYS A 86 -5.76 -54.62 -25.32
CA LYS A 86 -5.95 -54.79 -26.78
C LYS A 86 -5.44 -56.17 -27.21
N ASP A 87 -6.25 -57.20 -26.98
CA ASP A 87 -5.91 -58.62 -27.16
C ASP A 87 -6.48 -59.23 -28.46
N SER A 88 -6.97 -58.39 -29.38
CA SER A 88 -7.50 -58.79 -30.69
C SER A 88 -6.54 -58.52 -31.87
N LEU A 89 -5.28 -58.14 -31.61
CA LEU A 89 -4.33 -57.81 -32.68
C LEU A 89 -3.90 -59.04 -33.47
N GLU A 90 -4.00 -58.96 -34.78
CA GLU A 90 -3.51 -59.97 -35.73
C GLU A 90 -2.05 -59.75 -36.11
N GLU A 91 -1.41 -60.78 -36.67
CA GLU A 91 -0.01 -60.75 -37.11
C GLU A 91 0.29 -59.55 -38.03
N LYS A 92 -0.58 -59.29 -39.01
CA LYS A 92 -0.43 -58.16 -39.95
C LYS A 92 -0.37 -56.81 -39.22
N SER A 93 -1.17 -56.64 -38.17
CA SER A 93 -1.15 -55.41 -37.36
C SER A 93 0.12 -55.29 -36.53
N LEU A 94 0.65 -56.39 -35.97
CA LEU A 94 1.89 -56.37 -35.20
C LEU A 94 3.11 -55.98 -36.04
N LEU A 95 3.15 -56.42 -37.30
CA LEU A 95 4.21 -56.07 -38.24
C LEU A 95 4.16 -54.60 -38.70
N SER A 96 3.02 -53.92 -38.53
CA SER A 96 2.87 -52.50 -38.88
C SER A 96 3.42 -51.53 -37.83
N PHE A 97 3.77 -52.01 -36.62
CA PHE A 97 4.36 -51.15 -35.60
C PHE A 97 5.78 -50.72 -36.00
N THR A 98 6.10 -49.44 -35.80
CA THR A 98 7.48 -48.92 -36.03
C THR A 98 8.53 -49.71 -35.25
N HIS A 99 8.16 -50.14 -34.04
CA HIS A 99 9.02 -50.82 -33.09
C HIS A 99 8.60 -52.28 -32.97
N HIS A 100 9.06 -53.12 -33.91
CA HIS A 100 8.79 -54.55 -33.91
C HIS A 100 10.05 -55.39 -34.15
N LEU A 101 10.03 -56.64 -33.69
CA LEU A 101 11.07 -57.64 -33.91
C LEU A 101 10.40 -58.94 -34.34
N VAL A 102 10.91 -59.52 -35.43
CA VAL A 102 10.50 -60.85 -35.91
C VAL A 102 11.64 -61.82 -35.72
N ILE A 103 11.40 -62.90 -34.99
CA ILE A 103 12.31 -64.03 -34.85
C ILE A 103 11.72 -65.20 -35.64
N LYS A 104 12.37 -65.58 -36.74
CA LYS A 104 11.94 -66.69 -37.60
C LYS A 104 12.42 -68.04 -37.03
N ASN A 105 11.69 -69.12 -37.31
CA ASN A 105 12.09 -70.51 -37.03
C ASN A 105 12.35 -70.89 -35.55
N LYS A 106 11.63 -70.32 -34.58
CA LYS A 106 11.65 -70.79 -33.18
C LYS A 106 10.36 -71.57 -32.86
N LYS A 107 10.48 -72.85 -32.52
CA LYS A 107 9.34 -73.74 -32.20
C LYS A 107 8.97 -73.77 -30.71
N TYR A 108 9.93 -73.55 -29.81
CA TYR A 108 9.71 -73.55 -28.36
C TYR A 108 10.15 -72.22 -27.74
N VAL A 109 9.25 -71.60 -26.97
CA VAL A 109 9.49 -70.35 -26.25
C VAL A 109 9.06 -70.57 -24.80
N ASN A 110 9.95 -70.29 -23.84
CA ASN A 110 9.64 -70.40 -22.43
C ASN A 110 8.78 -69.19 -21.99
N THR A 111 7.46 -69.33 -22.09
CA THR A 111 6.49 -68.28 -21.75
C THR A 111 6.55 -67.89 -20.28
N SER A 112 6.81 -68.82 -19.36
CA SER A 112 6.86 -68.53 -17.92
C SER A 112 8.03 -67.62 -17.53
N LYS A 113 9.22 -67.79 -18.14
CA LYS A 113 10.35 -66.87 -17.94
C LYS A 113 10.06 -65.45 -18.45
N ILE A 114 9.37 -65.34 -19.59
CA ILE A 114 8.97 -64.04 -20.16
C ILE A 114 7.95 -63.35 -19.27
N LEU A 115 6.94 -64.08 -18.81
CA LEU A 115 5.91 -63.56 -17.88
C LEU A 115 6.54 -63.09 -16.56
N HIS A 116 7.50 -63.86 -16.02
CA HIS A 116 8.23 -63.49 -14.82
C HIS A 116 9.04 -62.19 -15.01
N TYR A 117 9.79 -62.08 -16.11
CA TYR A 117 10.55 -60.86 -16.44
C TYR A 117 9.63 -59.63 -16.60
N LEU A 118 8.49 -59.78 -17.29
CA LEU A 118 7.53 -58.70 -17.48
C LEU A 118 6.90 -58.26 -16.14
N LYS A 119 6.55 -59.22 -15.26
CA LYS A 119 6.05 -58.92 -13.91
C LYS A 119 7.10 -58.22 -13.04
N GLN A 120 8.35 -58.69 -13.03
CA GLN A 120 9.46 -58.00 -12.34
C GLN A 120 9.68 -56.58 -12.87
N SER A 121 9.53 -56.40 -14.19
CA SER A 121 9.61 -55.09 -14.85
C SER A 121 8.39 -54.19 -14.60
N LYS A 122 7.47 -54.59 -13.71
CA LYS A 122 6.23 -53.89 -13.31
C LYS A 122 5.20 -53.74 -14.44
N TYR A 123 5.17 -54.67 -15.41
CA TYR A 123 4.08 -54.74 -16.39
C TYR A 123 2.90 -55.51 -15.83
N LYS A 124 1.69 -55.02 -16.09
CA LYS A 124 0.46 -55.81 -15.98
C LYS A 124 0.33 -56.64 -17.25
N VAL A 125 0.14 -57.95 -17.13
CA VAL A 125 0.17 -58.89 -18.26
C VAL A 125 -1.16 -59.62 -18.38
N LYS A 126 -1.60 -59.89 -19.61
CA LYS A 126 -2.74 -60.73 -19.96
C LYS A 126 -2.33 -61.71 -21.06
N GLU A 127 -2.74 -62.96 -20.91
CA GLU A 127 -2.46 -64.05 -21.83
C GLU A 127 -3.71 -64.41 -22.62
N LYS A 128 -3.55 -64.78 -23.90
CA LYS A 128 -4.66 -65.21 -24.76
C LYS A 128 -4.18 -66.22 -25.79
N SER A 129 -4.74 -67.42 -25.75
CA SER A 129 -4.61 -68.42 -26.81
C SER A 129 -5.59 -68.10 -27.94
N LYS A 130 -5.12 -68.13 -29.19
CA LYS A 130 -5.94 -67.91 -30.39
C LYS A 130 -6.41 -69.25 -30.97
N GLU A 131 -7.53 -69.22 -31.70
CA GLU A 131 -8.14 -70.40 -32.33
C GLU A 131 -7.22 -71.09 -33.35
N ASN A 132 -6.30 -70.34 -33.96
CA ASN A 132 -5.30 -70.85 -34.90
C ASN A 132 -4.08 -71.52 -34.22
N GLY A 133 -4.09 -71.65 -32.89
CA GLY A 133 -3.01 -72.22 -32.08
C GLY A 133 -1.92 -71.24 -31.66
N ASP A 134 -2.00 -69.96 -32.07
CA ASP A 134 -1.02 -68.95 -31.66
C ASP A 134 -1.25 -68.50 -30.20
N PHE A 135 -0.17 -68.08 -29.53
CA PHE A 135 -0.23 -67.57 -28.16
C PHE A 135 0.17 -66.09 -28.10
N LEU A 136 -0.70 -65.25 -27.55
CA LEU A 136 -0.50 -63.80 -27.43
C LEU A 136 -0.33 -63.40 -25.97
N ILE A 137 0.79 -62.73 -25.67
CA ILE A 137 1.02 -62.03 -24.39
C ILE A 137 0.88 -60.54 -24.62
N VAL A 138 -0.04 -59.91 -23.88
CA VAL A 138 -0.24 -58.45 -23.89
C VAL A 138 0.21 -57.88 -22.55
N ALA A 139 1.16 -56.95 -22.57
CA ALA A 139 1.71 -56.33 -21.37
C ALA A 139 1.57 -54.80 -21.43
N LYS A 140 1.16 -54.18 -20.31
CA LYS A 140 1.00 -52.72 -20.19
C LYS A 140 1.64 -52.17 -18.91
N LYS A 141 2.24 -50.98 -18.98
CA LYS A 141 2.86 -50.27 -17.86
C LYS A 141 2.59 -48.76 -17.99
N GLY A 142 2.41 -48.06 -16.88
CA GLY A 142 2.35 -46.58 -16.86
C GLY A 142 1.06 -45.94 -17.38
N ASN A 143 -0.11 -46.58 -17.26
CA ASN A 143 -1.37 -46.08 -17.83
C ASN A 143 -1.94 -44.81 -17.15
N TYR A 144 -1.28 -44.26 -16.13
CA TYR A 144 -1.78 -43.13 -15.34
C TYR A 144 -1.76 -41.78 -16.07
N GLN A 145 -1.15 -41.68 -17.25
CA GLN A 145 -1.07 -40.42 -18.01
C GLN A 145 -2.45 -39.79 -18.28
N ARG A 146 -3.46 -40.62 -18.56
CA ARG A 146 -4.82 -40.14 -18.87
C ARG A 146 -5.60 -39.65 -17.65
N ILE A 147 -5.20 -40.03 -16.43
CA ILE A 147 -5.74 -39.42 -15.21
C ILE A 147 -5.33 -37.94 -15.12
N GLY A 148 -4.18 -37.58 -15.69
CA GLY A 148 -3.74 -36.19 -15.71
C GLY A 148 -4.74 -35.24 -16.40
N TYR A 149 -5.39 -35.70 -17.48
CA TYR A 149 -6.48 -34.97 -18.13
C TYR A 149 -7.62 -34.66 -17.15
N ILE A 150 -8.05 -35.66 -16.37
CA ILE A 150 -9.14 -35.56 -15.40
C ILE A 150 -8.75 -34.59 -14.29
N LEU A 151 -7.56 -34.76 -13.69
CA LEU A 151 -7.07 -33.92 -12.61
C LEU A 151 -6.92 -32.44 -13.01
N THR A 152 -6.43 -32.17 -14.23
CA THR A 152 -6.31 -30.79 -14.71
C THR A 152 -7.67 -30.13 -14.90
N HIS A 153 -8.65 -30.83 -15.48
CA HIS A 153 -10.00 -30.25 -15.67
C HIS A 153 -10.73 -30.08 -14.35
N ILE A 154 -10.66 -31.06 -13.45
CA ILE A 154 -11.20 -30.95 -12.09
C ILE A 154 -10.53 -29.78 -11.36
N GLY A 155 -9.21 -29.63 -11.49
CA GLY A 155 -8.46 -28.54 -10.88
C GLY A 155 -8.97 -27.17 -11.32
N VAL A 156 -9.15 -26.96 -12.63
CA VAL A 156 -9.73 -25.71 -13.16
C VAL A 156 -11.13 -25.46 -12.61
N VAL A 157 -12.02 -26.46 -12.63
CA VAL A 157 -13.40 -26.33 -12.11
C VAL A 157 -13.38 -25.96 -10.63
N ILE A 158 -12.58 -26.64 -9.81
CA ILE A 158 -12.48 -26.38 -8.37
C ILE A 158 -11.94 -24.98 -8.09
N ILE A 159 -10.92 -24.52 -8.83
CA ILE A 159 -10.37 -23.15 -8.69
C ILE A 159 -11.46 -22.13 -9.01
N CYS A 160 -12.18 -22.29 -10.12
CA CYS A 160 -13.25 -21.39 -10.52
C CYS A 160 -14.38 -21.35 -9.48
N LEU A 161 -14.81 -22.51 -8.98
CA LEU A 161 -15.83 -22.59 -7.92
C LEU A 161 -15.34 -21.96 -6.61
N GLY A 162 -14.07 -22.17 -6.24
CA GLY A 162 -13.45 -21.51 -5.08
C GLY A 162 -13.49 -19.98 -5.20
N GLY A 163 -13.10 -19.45 -6.36
CA GLY A 163 -13.20 -18.00 -6.63
C GLY A 163 -14.63 -17.46 -6.57
N LEU A 164 -15.62 -18.24 -7.04
CA LEU A 164 -17.04 -17.87 -6.92
C LEU A 164 -17.54 -17.87 -5.47
N LEU A 165 -17.05 -18.77 -4.62
CA LEU A 165 -17.39 -18.81 -3.19
C LEU A 165 -16.83 -17.62 -2.40
N ASP A 166 -15.67 -17.10 -2.82
CA ASP A 166 -15.09 -15.89 -2.24
C ASP A 166 -15.70 -14.60 -2.82
N GLY A 167 -16.42 -14.71 -3.94
CA GLY A 167 -17.01 -13.57 -4.64
C GLY A 167 -18.30 -13.03 -4.01
N ASN A 168 -18.57 -11.76 -4.27
CA ASN A 168 -19.76 -11.04 -3.77
C ASN A 168 -21.04 -11.26 -4.60
N LEU A 169 -21.22 -12.45 -5.19
CA LEU A 169 -22.35 -12.75 -6.09
C LEU A 169 -23.71 -12.54 -5.41
N ILE A 170 -23.87 -13.05 -4.19
CA ILE A 170 -25.10 -12.93 -3.41
C ILE A 170 -25.40 -11.46 -3.13
N PHE A 171 -24.37 -10.70 -2.72
CA PHE A 171 -24.49 -9.27 -2.50
C PHE A 171 -24.89 -8.53 -3.78
N LYS A 172 -24.24 -8.78 -4.94
CA LYS A 172 -24.59 -8.11 -6.20
C LYS A 172 -26.02 -8.39 -6.63
N ALA A 173 -26.51 -9.62 -6.41
CA ALA A 173 -27.91 -9.93 -6.64
C ALA A 173 -28.83 -9.13 -5.70
N GLN A 174 -28.47 -9.01 -4.42
CA GLN A 174 -29.22 -8.20 -3.45
C GLN A 174 -29.19 -6.70 -3.78
N GLU A 175 -28.06 -6.17 -4.25
CA GLU A 175 -27.89 -4.78 -4.71
C GLU A 175 -28.78 -4.51 -5.94
N LEU A 176 -28.75 -5.40 -6.93
CA LEU A 176 -29.54 -5.27 -8.16
C LEU A 176 -31.06 -5.36 -7.90
N LEU A 177 -31.47 -6.18 -6.94
CA LEU A 177 -32.86 -6.27 -6.48
C LEU A 177 -33.27 -5.14 -5.53
N GLY A 178 -32.35 -4.24 -5.15
CA GLY A 178 -32.62 -3.10 -4.28
C GLY A 178 -32.71 -3.43 -2.78
N TYR A 179 -32.38 -4.66 -2.36
CA TYR A 179 -32.37 -5.06 -0.94
C TYR A 179 -31.16 -4.54 -0.16
N LYS A 180 -30.06 -4.27 -0.86
CA LYS A 180 -28.84 -3.68 -0.29
C LYS A 180 -28.43 -2.44 -1.06
N LYS A 181 -27.93 -1.44 -0.34
CA LYS A 181 -27.49 -0.16 -0.89
C LYS A 181 -26.12 0.20 -0.33
N ILE A 182 -25.24 0.72 -1.18
CA ILE A 182 -23.96 1.27 -0.75
C ILE A 182 -24.21 2.61 -0.06
N GLU A 183 -23.64 2.79 1.14
CA GLU A 183 -23.70 4.05 1.86
C GLU A 183 -22.56 4.96 1.43
N THR A 184 -22.87 6.23 1.15
CA THR A 184 -21.89 7.24 0.72
C THR A 184 -21.74 8.36 1.74
N LEU A 185 -22.65 8.46 2.69
CA LEU A 185 -22.59 9.44 3.76
C LEU A 185 -21.66 8.95 4.88
N ASP A 186 -20.75 9.82 5.29
CA ASP A 186 -19.93 9.59 6.48
C ASP A 186 -20.79 9.74 7.75
N MET A 187 -20.96 8.65 8.48
CA MET A 187 -21.76 8.62 9.71
C MET A 187 -21.24 7.54 10.67
N PRO A 188 -21.50 7.68 11.97
CA PRO A 188 -21.18 6.63 12.93
C PRO A 188 -21.82 5.30 12.54
N ALA A 189 -21.10 4.19 12.70
CA ALA A 189 -21.58 2.86 12.31
C ALA A 189 -22.93 2.46 12.96
N SER A 190 -23.24 3.01 14.14
CA SER A 190 -24.52 2.79 14.82
C SER A 190 -25.71 3.46 14.12
N LYS A 191 -25.47 4.45 13.26
CA LYS A 191 -26.49 5.17 12.49
C LYS A 191 -26.64 4.66 11.06
N VAL A 192 -25.75 3.76 10.61
CA VAL A 192 -25.80 3.19 9.26
C VAL A 192 -27.07 2.34 9.11
N PRO A 193 -27.90 2.58 8.08
CA PRO A 193 -29.14 1.83 7.85
C PRO A 193 -28.90 0.34 7.60
N GLU A 194 -29.86 -0.51 7.96
CA GLU A 194 -29.82 -1.97 7.70
C GLU A 194 -29.66 -2.34 6.22
N ALA A 195 -30.12 -1.49 5.30
CA ALA A 195 -29.91 -1.66 3.86
C ALA A 195 -28.42 -1.60 3.48
N SER A 196 -27.58 -0.96 4.28
CA SER A 196 -26.14 -0.81 4.07
C SER A 196 -25.30 -1.68 5.01
N ARG A 197 -25.94 -2.53 5.82
CA ARG A 197 -25.28 -3.53 6.68
C ARG A 197 -25.31 -4.92 6.06
N LEU A 198 -24.25 -5.69 6.21
CA LEU A 198 -24.14 -7.07 5.79
C LEU A 198 -24.35 -7.99 6.99
N SER A 199 -25.18 -9.02 6.81
CA SER A 199 -25.51 -9.98 7.85
C SER A 199 -24.28 -10.77 8.33
N LEU A 200 -24.33 -11.32 9.55
CA LEU A 200 -23.35 -12.28 10.07
C LEU A 200 -23.23 -13.56 9.22
N SER A 201 -24.31 -13.94 8.53
CA SER A 201 -24.36 -15.08 7.60
C SER A 201 -23.68 -14.81 6.26
N ASN A 202 -23.12 -13.61 6.03
CA ASN A 202 -22.39 -13.31 4.82
C ASN A 202 -21.25 -14.32 4.61
N THR A 203 -21.19 -14.92 3.42
CA THR A 203 -20.35 -16.10 3.14
C THR A 203 -18.88 -15.72 2.98
N SER A 204 -18.62 -14.58 2.36
CA SER A 204 -17.29 -14.02 2.15
C SER A 204 -17.31 -12.50 2.26
N PHE A 205 -16.19 -11.94 2.74
CA PHE A 205 -15.97 -10.50 2.73
C PHE A 205 -14.49 -10.19 2.93
N ARG A 206 -14.10 -8.99 2.48
CA ARG A 206 -12.87 -8.31 2.90
C ARG A 206 -13.27 -6.92 3.40
N ALA A 207 -13.10 -6.70 4.69
CA ALA A 207 -13.49 -5.47 5.38
C ALA A 207 -12.28 -4.89 6.11
N ASN A 208 -12.30 -3.58 6.32
CA ASN A 208 -11.28 -2.85 7.07
C ASN A 208 -11.88 -2.30 8.37
N MET A 209 -11.12 -2.33 9.44
CA MET A 209 -11.51 -1.81 10.74
C MET A 209 -10.31 -1.05 11.32
N THR A 210 -10.52 0.16 11.79
CA THR A 210 -9.48 0.94 12.47
C THR A 210 -9.82 1.03 13.94
N LEU A 211 -8.92 0.56 14.80
CA LEU A 211 -9.08 0.62 16.25
C LEU A 211 -7.97 1.47 16.85
N ALA A 212 -8.32 2.49 17.61
CA ALA A 212 -7.39 3.21 18.48
C ALA A 212 -7.05 2.37 19.71
N GLU A 213 -5.86 2.58 20.30
CA GLU A 213 -5.46 1.90 21.53
C GLU A 213 -6.46 2.13 22.68
N GLY A 214 -6.88 1.02 23.29
CA GLY A 214 -7.90 0.97 24.33
C GLY A 214 -9.34 0.99 23.81
N SER A 215 -9.55 1.10 22.49
CA SER A 215 -10.87 1.04 21.87
C SER A 215 -11.23 -0.37 21.40
N SER A 216 -12.52 -0.60 21.21
CA SER A 216 -13.07 -1.88 20.79
C SER A 216 -14.23 -1.67 19.82
N ASP A 217 -14.34 -2.55 18.83
CA ASP A 217 -15.47 -2.56 17.91
C ASP A 217 -15.83 -4.00 17.49
N ASN A 218 -17.05 -4.18 16.99
CA ASN A 218 -17.54 -5.42 16.40
C ASN A 218 -18.06 -5.20 14.97
N VAL A 219 -17.77 -4.06 14.36
CA VAL A 219 -18.09 -3.78 12.96
C VAL A 219 -16.84 -3.51 12.13
N ALA A 220 -16.91 -3.84 10.85
CA ALA A 220 -15.87 -3.55 9.88
C ALA A 220 -16.48 -2.99 8.58
N PHE A 221 -15.71 -2.26 7.81
CA PHE A 221 -16.18 -1.55 6.62
C PHE A 221 -15.69 -2.21 5.34
N VAL A 222 -16.61 -2.64 4.48
CA VAL A 222 -16.32 -3.12 3.13
C VAL A 222 -16.39 -1.93 2.19
N ARG A 223 -15.24 -1.45 1.71
CA ARG A 223 -15.17 -0.33 0.75
C ARG A 223 -15.65 -0.78 -0.62
N MET A 224 -16.55 -0.02 -1.23
CA MET A 224 -17.10 -0.31 -2.56
C MET A 224 -17.45 0.98 -3.30
N LYS A 225 -16.97 1.13 -4.54
CA LYS A 225 -17.23 2.30 -5.40
C LYS A 225 -16.81 3.61 -4.70
N ASP A 226 -17.76 4.52 -4.51
CA ASP A 226 -17.67 5.80 -3.82
C ASP A 226 -18.09 5.74 -2.34
N GLY A 227 -18.42 4.56 -1.83
CA GLY A 227 -18.97 4.38 -0.49
C GLY A 227 -18.51 3.11 0.22
N TYR A 228 -19.35 2.63 1.13
CA TYR A 228 -19.06 1.48 1.96
C TYR A 228 -20.32 0.69 2.35
N LEU A 229 -20.08 -0.52 2.85
CA LEU A 229 -21.05 -1.33 3.59
C LEU A 229 -20.45 -1.68 4.95
N VAL A 230 -21.31 -1.89 5.94
CA VAL A 230 -20.90 -2.30 7.28
C VAL A 230 -21.07 -3.81 7.40
N GLN A 231 -20.01 -4.53 7.73
CA GLN A 231 -20.03 -5.95 8.08
C GLN A 231 -20.00 -6.09 9.60
N ASP A 232 -21.09 -6.57 10.18
CA ASP A 232 -21.12 -6.94 11.59
C ASP A 232 -20.29 -8.22 11.82
N LEU A 233 -19.65 -8.32 12.99
CA LEU A 233 -18.82 -9.45 13.41
C LEU A 233 -19.48 -10.20 14.58
N PRO A 234 -19.30 -11.53 14.66
CA PRO A 234 -19.87 -12.34 15.74
C PRO A 234 -19.10 -12.21 17.07
N PHE A 235 -18.09 -11.36 17.14
CA PHE A 235 -17.25 -11.10 18.31
C PHE A 235 -16.75 -9.66 18.28
N LYS A 236 -16.34 -9.15 19.44
CA LYS A 236 -15.73 -7.82 19.57
C LYS A 236 -14.21 -7.94 19.53
N ILE A 237 -13.55 -7.01 18.86
CA ILE A 237 -12.10 -6.89 18.81
C ILE A 237 -11.71 -5.62 19.57
N THR A 238 -10.77 -5.75 20.51
CA THR A 238 -10.18 -4.64 21.25
C THR A 238 -8.71 -4.53 20.92
N LEU A 239 -8.23 -3.33 20.61
CA LEU A 239 -6.79 -3.07 20.50
C LEU A 239 -6.27 -2.67 21.89
N LYS A 240 -5.38 -3.47 22.47
CA LYS A 240 -4.70 -3.13 23.74
C LYS A 240 -3.52 -2.19 23.52
N ASP A 241 -2.66 -2.54 22.57
CA ASP A 241 -1.39 -1.86 22.32
C ASP A 241 -1.00 -2.05 20.85
N PHE A 242 -0.43 -1.01 20.25
CA PHE A 242 0.24 -1.09 18.95
C PHE A 242 1.69 -0.62 19.09
N ARG A 243 2.61 -1.44 18.61
CA ARG A 243 4.05 -1.14 18.71
C ARG A 243 4.80 -1.41 17.42
N ILE A 244 5.78 -0.55 17.18
CA ILE A 244 6.73 -0.67 16.09
C ILE A 244 8.09 -1.05 16.69
N ASN A 245 8.49 -2.30 16.51
CA ASN A 245 9.83 -2.73 16.88
C ASN A 245 10.80 -2.26 15.80
N HIS A 246 11.97 -1.73 16.20
CA HIS A 246 12.99 -1.24 15.28
C HIS A 246 14.27 -2.09 15.39
N TYR A 247 15.03 -2.19 14.31
CA TYR A 247 16.41 -2.67 14.36
C TYR A 247 17.31 -1.63 15.06
N SER A 248 18.52 -2.04 15.46
CA SER A 248 19.53 -1.12 16.01
C SER A 248 19.91 0.02 15.05
N THR A 249 19.64 -0.14 13.75
CA THR A 249 19.81 0.87 12.69
C THR A 249 18.71 1.93 12.68
N GLY A 250 17.64 1.77 13.45
CA GLY A 250 16.47 2.67 13.45
C GLY A 250 15.43 2.37 12.36
N MET A 251 15.60 1.29 11.58
CA MET A 251 14.60 0.84 10.60
C MET A 251 13.49 0.02 11.28
N PRO A 252 12.20 0.21 10.93
CA PRO A 252 11.13 -0.66 11.42
C PRO A 252 11.38 -2.13 11.08
N LYS A 253 11.27 -2.98 12.10
CA LYS A 253 11.44 -4.45 12.07
C LYS A 253 10.10 -5.16 12.00
N SER A 254 9.15 -4.78 12.85
CA SER A 254 7.80 -5.33 12.88
C SER A 254 6.80 -4.30 13.36
N PHE A 255 5.57 -4.43 12.87
CA PHE A 255 4.39 -3.71 13.33
C PHE A 255 3.48 -4.74 13.98
N GLU A 256 3.22 -4.57 15.27
CA GLU A 256 2.52 -5.55 16.10
C GLU A 256 1.31 -4.93 16.76
N SER A 257 0.19 -5.65 16.72
CA SER A 257 -1.06 -5.28 17.38
C SER A 257 -1.42 -6.34 18.41
N ASP A 258 -1.56 -5.94 19.67
CA ASP A 258 -2.06 -6.81 20.72
C ASP A 258 -3.58 -6.73 20.78
N LEU A 259 -4.24 -7.80 20.33
CA LEU A 259 -5.69 -7.87 20.23
C LEU A 259 -6.30 -8.69 21.35
N VAL A 260 -7.48 -8.28 21.79
CA VAL A 260 -8.37 -9.08 22.62
C VAL A 260 -9.66 -9.34 21.87
N ILE A 261 -10.00 -10.62 21.75
CA ILE A 261 -11.23 -11.08 21.13
C ILE A 261 -12.20 -11.48 22.24
N SER A 262 -13.31 -10.75 22.33
CA SER A 262 -14.41 -11.03 23.25
C SER A 262 -15.57 -11.61 22.47
N ASP A 263 -15.79 -12.91 22.64
CA ASP A 263 -16.90 -13.65 22.02
C ASP A 263 -18.00 -13.87 23.06
N PRO A 264 -19.26 -13.48 22.80
CA PRO A 264 -20.38 -13.71 23.72
C PRO A 264 -20.61 -15.19 24.08
N GLU A 265 -20.14 -16.14 23.25
CA GLU A 265 -20.25 -17.58 23.50
C GLU A 265 -19.12 -18.13 24.40
N LEU A 266 -18.06 -17.36 24.64
CA LEU A 266 -16.93 -17.76 25.47
C LEU A 266 -16.99 -17.10 26.85
N SER A 267 -16.58 -17.86 27.87
CA SER A 267 -16.46 -17.35 29.24
C SER A 267 -15.17 -16.55 29.49
N GLN A 268 -14.19 -16.65 28.60
CA GLN A 268 -12.90 -15.96 28.71
C GLN A 268 -12.49 -15.35 27.37
N ASP A 269 -11.92 -14.15 27.44
CA ASP A 269 -11.36 -13.44 26.30
C ASP A 269 -10.11 -14.13 25.75
N ILE A 270 -9.95 -14.11 24.43
CA ILE A 270 -8.75 -14.60 23.76
C ILE A 270 -7.81 -13.42 23.50
N THR A 271 -6.62 -13.44 24.08
CA THR A 271 -5.58 -12.43 23.78
C THR A 271 -4.61 -12.97 22.74
N LYS A 272 -4.33 -12.19 21.70
CA LYS A 272 -3.41 -12.57 20.63
C LYS A 272 -2.67 -11.37 20.07
N THR A 273 -1.35 -11.48 19.96
CA THR A 273 -0.53 -10.56 19.17
C THR A 273 -0.52 -10.99 17.72
N ILE A 274 -0.82 -10.06 16.81
CA ILE A 274 -0.64 -10.24 15.37
C ILE A 274 0.44 -9.30 14.84
N SER A 275 1.02 -9.63 13.70
CA SER A 275 1.96 -8.76 13.00
C SER A 275 1.74 -8.84 11.49
N VAL A 276 2.38 -7.95 10.74
CA VAL A 276 2.41 -8.03 9.27
C VAL A 276 2.77 -9.46 8.83
N ASN A 277 2.01 -10.02 7.89
CA ASN A 277 2.10 -11.40 7.37
C ASN A 277 1.82 -12.54 8.36
N HIS A 278 1.51 -12.25 9.62
CA HIS A 278 1.17 -13.25 10.65
C HIS A 278 -0.22 -12.95 11.23
N PRO A 279 -1.30 -13.27 10.47
CA PRO A 279 -2.67 -13.02 10.91
C PRO A 279 -3.11 -13.98 12.01
N PHE A 280 -4.18 -13.60 12.71
CA PHE A 280 -4.93 -14.49 13.59
C PHE A 280 -6.28 -14.84 12.95
N THR A 281 -6.62 -16.13 12.91
CA THR A 281 -7.90 -16.59 12.36
C THR A 281 -8.81 -17.09 13.46
N TYR A 282 -10.02 -16.54 13.54
CA TYR A 282 -11.04 -16.92 14.50
C TYR A 282 -12.42 -16.97 13.84
N LYS A 283 -13.21 -18.04 14.09
CA LYS A 283 -14.52 -18.30 13.44
C LYS A 283 -14.51 -18.12 11.90
N GLY A 284 -13.41 -18.52 11.24
CA GLY A 284 -13.23 -18.41 9.79
C GLY A 284 -12.94 -17.00 9.27
N ILE A 285 -12.74 -16.02 10.17
CA ILE A 285 -12.34 -14.65 9.85
C ILE A 285 -10.85 -14.50 10.18
N ALA A 286 -10.03 -14.22 9.17
CA ALA A 286 -8.63 -13.88 9.33
C ALA A 286 -8.46 -12.38 9.57
N ILE A 287 -7.77 -12.02 10.64
CA ILE A 287 -7.52 -10.65 11.09
C ILE A 287 -6.04 -10.35 10.80
N TYR A 288 -5.80 -9.47 9.83
CA TYR A 288 -4.48 -9.04 9.41
C TYR A 288 -4.20 -7.65 9.99
N GLN A 289 -2.97 -7.44 10.46
CA GLN A 289 -2.44 -6.08 10.56
C GLN A 289 -2.17 -5.62 9.11
N SER A 290 -2.83 -4.55 8.69
CA SER A 290 -2.70 -4.01 7.33
C SER A 290 -2.18 -2.59 7.28
N ASP A 291 -2.49 -1.77 8.29
CA ASP A 291 -2.11 -0.36 8.33
C ASP A 291 -2.03 0.17 9.77
N PHE A 292 -1.53 1.38 9.95
CA PHE A 292 -1.57 2.09 11.22
C PHE A 292 -1.68 3.60 10.98
N GLN A 293 -2.24 4.30 11.96
CA GLN A 293 -2.38 5.75 11.95
C GLN A 293 -2.41 6.26 13.40
N ASP A 294 -2.38 7.57 13.60
CA ASP A 294 -2.60 8.13 14.92
C ASP A 294 -3.97 7.69 15.48
N GLY A 295 -4.03 7.42 16.79
CA GLY A 295 -5.22 6.94 17.51
C GLY A 295 -5.94 8.02 18.30
N GLY A 296 -5.64 9.29 18.05
CA GLY A 296 -6.09 10.42 18.85
C GLY A 296 -5.09 10.77 19.95
N THR A 297 -3.84 10.98 19.57
CA THR A 297 -2.79 11.55 20.42
C THR A 297 -3.28 12.85 21.04
N LYS A 298 -3.11 13.00 22.36
CA LYS A 298 -3.45 14.24 23.06
C LYS A 298 -2.28 15.20 22.98
N LEU A 299 -2.57 16.47 22.75
CA LEU A 299 -1.61 17.55 22.54
C LEU A 299 -1.86 18.66 23.56
N ASN A 300 -0.81 19.07 24.28
CA ASN A 300 -0.84 20.30 25.09
C ASN A 300 -0.08 21.39 24.34
N ILE A 301 -0.78 22.44 23.94
CA ILE A 301 -0.26 23.41 22.97
C ILE A 301 -0.21 24.80 23.62
N LYS A 302 0.86 25.52 23.33
CA LYS A 302 1.02 26.94 23.64
C LYS A 302 0.99 27.74 22.34
N LEU A 303 -0.05 28.54 22.17
CA LEU A 303 -0.15 29.50 21.09
C LEU A 303 0.55 30.79 21.51
N ARG A 304 1.47 31.29 20.68
CA ARG A 304 2.18 32.54 20.92
C ARG A 304 1.82 33.59 19.88
N SER A 305 1.43 34.79 20.31
CA SER A 305 0.99 35.82 19.37
C SER A 305 2.13 36.34 18.49
N LEU A 306 1.91 36.33 17.18
CA LEU A 306 2.84 36.85 16.18
C LEU A 306 2.67 38.37 15.98
N PHE A 307 1.50 38.94 16.26
CA PHE A 307 1.25 40.37 16.01
C PHE A 307 0.97 41.20 17.27
N ASN A 308 0.54 40.59 18.38
CA ASN A 308 0.25 41.30 19.63
C ASN A 308 1.35 41.09 20.67
N SER A 309 1.47 42.03 21.62
CA SER A 309 2.47 42.02 22.70
C SER A 309 2.49 40.68 23.46
N ASN A 310 3.62 39.96 23.40
CA ASN A 310 4.00 38.64 23.96
C ASN A 310 2.93 37.81 24.69
N SER A 311 1.73 37.76 24.14
CA SER A 311 0.58 37.10 24.75
C SER A 311 0.61 35.64 24.34
N THR A 312 0.29 34.79 25.31
CA THR A 312 0.28 33.34 25.10
C THR A 312 -1.05 32.79 25.56
N GLN A 313 -1.54 31.79 24.84
CA GLN A 313 -2.75 31.07 25.17
C GLN A 313 -2.46 29.58 25.14
N LYS A 314 -2.94 28.85 26.14
CA LYS A 314 -2.86 27.38 26.16
C LYS A 314 -4.13 26.78 25.59
N ILE A 315 -3.98 25.74 24.79
CA ILE A 315 -5.08 24.92 24.31
C ILE A 315 -4.71 23.44 24.44
N ASP A 316 -5.71 22.63 24.74
CA ASP A 316 -5.61 21.18 24.70
C ASP A 316 -6.26 20.70 23.41
N GLY A 317 -5.54 19.87 22.68
CA GLY A 317 -5.97 19.30 21.41
C GLY A 317 -5.90 17.79 21.44
N LYS A 318 -6.59 17.17 20.51
CA LYS A 318 -6.47 15.74 20.21
C LYS A 318 -6.48 15.57 18.71
N ILE A 319 -5.66 14.68 18.18
CA ILE A 319 -5.67 14.36 16.74
C ILE A 319 -7.08 13.87 16.34
N PHE A 320 -7.53 14.33 15.18
CA PHE A 320 -8.89 14.21 14.61
C PHE A 320 -9.99 15.02 15.31
N ASP A 321 -9.68 15.77 16.37
CA ASP A 321 -10.61 16.69 17.00
C ASP A 321 -10.42 18.14 16.50
N LYS A 322 -11.45 18.97 16.77
CA LYS A 322 -11.46 20.40 16.46
C LYS A 322 -11.51 21.22 17.75
N VAL A 323 -10.74 22.29 17.81
CA VAL A 323 -10.72 23.24 18.94
C VAL A 323 -11.01 24.63 18.42
N LYS A 324 -12.11 25.23 18.88
CA LYS A 324 -12.53 26.57 18.51
C LYS A 324 -12.00 27.60 19.50
N LEU A 325 -11.45 28.70 18.99
CA LEU A 325 -11.05 29.87 19.76
C LEU A 325 -12.05 31.01 19.52
N ASP A 326 -12.96 31.20 20.48
CA ASP A 326 -14.08 32.14 20.30
C ASP A 326 -13.64 33.61 20.17
N LYS A 327 -12.56 34.02 20.84
CA LYS A 327 -12.05 35.40 20.77
C LYS A 327 -11.61 35.80 19.36
N ASP A 328 -10.97 34.89 18.65
CA ASP A 328 -10.40 35.13 17.32
C ASP A 328 -11.25 34.53 16.19
N GLN A 329 -12.34 33.85 16.54
CA GLN A 329 -13.23 33.13 15.62
C GLN A 329 -12.48 32.16 14.69
N ILE A 330 -11.40 31.54 15.18
CA ILE A 330 -10.63 30.53 14.45
C ILE A 330 -10.86 29.14 15.02
N THR A 331 -10.81 28.12 14.17
CA THR A 331 -10.92 26.72 14.57
C THR A 331 -9.67 25.98 14.13
N TYR A 332 -8.99 25.34 15.09
CA TYR A 332 -7.91 24.39 14.83
C TYR A 332 -8.51 23.02 14.60
N GLU A 333 -8.12 22.35 13.52
CA GLU A 333 -8.45 20.96 13.21
C GLU A 333 -7.13 20.19 13.21
N PHE A 334 -6.94 19.26 14.15
CA PHE A 334 -5.67 18.52 14.25
C PHE A 334 -5.74 17.27 13.37
N ASN A 335 -4.82 17.14 12.42
CA ASN A 335 -4.92 16.11 11.38
C ASN A 335 -4.00 14.92 11.65
N ASP A 336 -2.77 15.17 12.09
CA ASP A 336 -1.76 14.13 12.24
C ASP A 336 -0.69 14.53 13.27
N PHE A 337 -0.12 13.53 13.94
CA PHE A 337 1.04 13.66 14.80
C PHE A 337 2.08 12.61 14.42
N LYS A 338 3.31 13.07 14.14
CA LYS A 338 4.45 12.18 13.92
C LYS A 338 5.47 12.42 14.99
N LYS A 339 5.73 11.41 15.81
CA LYS A 339 6.80 11.47 16.82
C LYS A 339 8.20 11.56 16.23
N PHE A 340 8.40 10.92 15.08
CA PHE A 340 9.69 10.83 14.40
C PHE A 340 9.55 11.28 12.95
N ASN A 341 10.38 12.22 12.53
CA ASN A 341 10.42 12.75 11.16
C ASN A 341 11.83 12.59 10.60
N VAL A 342 12.01 11.69 9.64
CA VAL A 342 13.33 11.35 9.09
C VAL A 342 13.53 12.12 7.79
N LEU A 343 14.34 13.19 7.82
CA LEU A 343 14.52 14.12 6.70
C LEU A 343 15.98 14.20 6.25
N HIS A 344 16.17 14.58 4.98
CA HIS A 344 17.45 15.02 4.44
C HIS A 344 17.54 16.55 4.58
N LEU A 345 18.47 17.05 5.37
CA LEU A 345 18.58 18.49 5.68
C LEU A 345 19.44 19.27 4.67
N LYS A 346 20.19 18.57 3.82
CA LYS A 346 21.01 19.16 2.77
C LYS A 346 20.67 18.56 1.42
N GLU A 347 20.43 19.42 0.45
CA GLU A 347 20.17 19.03 -0.93
C GLU A 347 21.50 18.73 -1.65
N GLY A 348 21.60 17.61 -2.34
CA GLY A 348 22.78 17.25 -3.15
C GLY A 348 23.91 16.49 -2.44
N GLU A 349 23.92 16.36 -1.11
CA GLU A 349 24.86 15.50 -0.37
C GLU A 349 24.22 14.14 -0.02
N LYS A 350 24.99 13.04 -0.13
CA LYS A 350 24.59 11.69 0.35
C LYS A 350 24.64 11.61 1.88
N GLU A 351 24.03 12.56 2.58
CA GLU A 351 23.96 12.52 4.03
C GLU A 351 22.84 11.56 4.47
N LYS A 352 23.11 10.77 5.52
CA LYS A 352 22.08 9.90 6.11
C LYS A 352 20.94 10.77 6.64
N PRO A 353 19.68 10.40 6.39
CA PRO A 353 18.57 11.18 6.89
C PRO A 353 18.56 11.13 8.42
N ARG A 354 18.15 12.24 9.04
CA ARG A 354 18.16 12.39 10.49
C ARG A 354 16.75 12.59 10.99
N ASN A 355 16.48 12.05 12.18
CA ASN A 355 15.24 12.33 12.88
C ASN A 355 15.26 13.78 13.39
N VAL A 356 14.31 14.62 12.95
CA VAL A 356 14.17 16.02 13.35
C VAL A 356 13.15 16.23 14.48
N GLY A 357 12.74 15.15 15.13
CA GLY A 357 11.81 15.20 16.26
C GLY A 357 10.34 15.21 15.85
N PRO A 358 9.44 15.58 16.77
CA PRO A 358 8.01 15.49 16.52
C PRO A 358 7.50 16.60 15.61
N SER A 359 6.44 16.30 14.87
CA SER A 359 5.70 17.25 14.05
C SER A 359 4.19 17.08 14.22
N VAL A 360 3.47 18.17 14.02
CA VAL A 360 2.00 18.21 14.03
C VAL A 360 1.53 18.79 12.71
N THR A 361 0.64 18.07 12.03
CA THR A 361 -0.10 18.59 10.87
C THR A 361 -1.48 19.03 11.34
N TYR A 362 -1.86 20.26 11.03
CA TYR A 362 -3.14 20.82 11.45
C TYR A 362 -3.67 21.84 10.44
N LYS A 363 -4.98 22.02 10.41
CA LYS A 363 -5.63 23.08 9.65
C LYS A 363 -6.14 24.16 10.58
N VAL A 364 -6.06 25.41 10.15
CA VAL A 364 -6.69 26.54 10.83
C VAL A 364 -7.75 27.11 9.90
N ARG A 365 -8.99 27.12 10.39
CA ARG A 365 -10.15 27.64 9.67
C ARG A 365 -10.57 28.99 10.26
N ASN A 366 -10.75 29.99 9.40
CA ASN A 366 -11.25 31.31 9.80
C ASN A 366 -12.80 31.35 9.84
N SER A 367 -13.36 32.48 10.27
CA SER A 367 -14.81 32.70 10.33
C SER A 367 -15.51 32.61 8.97
N SER A 368 -14.80 32.91 7.88
CA SER A 368 -15.28 32.75 6.50
C SER A 368 -15.27 31.30 6.00
N GLY A 369 -14.81 30.35 6.82
CA GLY A 369 -14.73 28.93 6.47
C GLY A 369 -13.53 28.54 5.62
N GLN A 370 -12.64 29.48 5.26
CA GLN A 370 -11.39 29.17 4.56
C GLN A 370 -10.41 28.49 5.52
N ALA A 371 -9.78 27.41 5.07
CA ALA A 371 -8.82 26.65 5.86
C ALA A 371 -7.43 26.70 5.21
N ARG A 372 -6.41 26.96 6.04
CA ARG A 372 -4.99 26.82 5.69
C ARG A 372 -4.41 25.63 6.41
N GLU A 373 -3.48 24.93 5.78
CA GLU A 373 -2.82 23.76 6.36
C GLU A 373 -1.40 24.10 6.80
N TYR A 374 -1.03 23.55 7.96
CA TYR A 374 0.23 23.81 8.64
C TYR A 374 0.92 22.50 8.99
N LEU A 375 2.25 22.52 8.88
CA LEU A 375 3.13 21.46 9.36
C LEU A 375 4.17 22.09 10.29
N SER A 376 4.03 21.87 11.60
CA SER A 376 4.91 22.47 12.60
C SER A 376 5.86 21.42 13.18
N TYR A 377 7.17 21.66 13.05
CA TYR A 377 8.21 20.85 13.69
C TYR A 377 8.58 21.44 15.04
N GLN A 378 8.69 20.59 16.05
CA GLN A 378 8.75 21.04 17.44
C GLN A 378 10.17 21.15 18.00
N TYR A 379 11.18 20.68 17.26
CA TYR A 379 12.60 20.85 17.62
C TYR A 379 13.32 21.74 16.61
N PRO A 380 14.34 22.49 17.05
CA PRO A 380 15.13 23.31 16.16
C PRO A 380 15.95 22.43 15.21
N MET A 381 15.88 22.75 13.91
CA MET A 381 16.61 22.06 12.85
C MET A 381 17.89 22.81 12.47
N PRO A 382 19.02 22.10 12.32
CA PRO A 382 20.25 22.71 11.83
C PRO A 382 20.18 22.91 10.30
N ILE A 383 20.22 24.16 9.85
CA ILE A 383 20.32 24.57 8.45
C ILE A 383 21.58 25.42 8.31
N GLU A 384 22.53 24.97 7.47
CA GLU A 384 23.78 25.71 7.21
C GLU A 384 24.54 26.12 8.49
N GLY A 385 24.56 25.24 9.50
CA GLY A 385 25.24 25.50 10.78
C GLY A 385 24.47 26.40 11.76
N ARG A 386 23.26 26.83 11.41
CA ARG A 386 22.36 27.66 12.22
C ARG A 386 21.12 26.85 12.63
N SER A 387 20.49 27.18 13.75
CA SER A 387 19.36 26.41 14.29
C SER A 387 18.05 27.17 14.13
N PHE A 388 17.04 26.53 13.53
CA PHE A 388 15.74 27.16 13.26
C PHE A 388 14.56 26.28 13.70
N TYR A 389 13.57 26.91 14.33
CA TYR A 389 12.23 26.35 14.45
C TYR A 389 11.47 26.57 13.14
N ILE A 390 10.91 25.50 12.58
CA ILE A 390 10.30 25.52 11.25
C ILE A 390 8.83 25.19 11.34
N SER A 391 7.99 26.05 10.76
CA SER A 391 6.59 25.76 10.51
C SER A 391 6.23 26.07 9.06
N GLY A 392 5.77 25.04 8.34
CA GLY A 392 5.22 25.17 7.00
C GLY A 392 3.77 25.66 7.03
N MET A 393 3.39 26.43 6.02
CA MET A 393 2.00 26.79 5.70
C MET A 393 1.75 26.62 4.19
N ARG A 394 0.57 26.10 3.82
CA ARG A 394 0.04 26.14 2.46
C ARG A 394 -1.45 26.45 2.46
N GLU A 395 -1.94 27.12 1.41
CA GLU A 395 -3.36 27.46 1.29
C GLU A 395 -4.18 26.29 0.77
N THR A 396 -3.62 25.54 -0.19
CA THR A 396 -4.28 24.38 -0.80
C THR A 396 -3.39 23.13 -0.72
N PRO A 397 -3.97 21.91 -0.64
CA PRO A 397 -3.18 20.67 -0.60
C PRO A 397 -2.28 20.43 -1.82
N GLN A 398 -2.56 21.09 -2.94
CA GLN A 398 -1.81 20.99 -4.20
C GLN A 398 -0.54 21.86 -4.20
N GLU A 399 -0.46 22.85 -3.31
CA GLU A 399 0.70 23.72 -3.17
C GLU A 399 1.78 23.10 -2.28
N GLU A 400 3.03 23.51 -2.53
CA GLU A 400 4.14 23.25 -1.63
C GLU A 400 4.07 24.13 -0.38
N PHE A 401 4.59 23.62 0.74
CA PHE A 401 4.66 24.39 1.98
C PHE A 401 5.65 25.55 1.85
N LYS A 402 5.21 26.75 2.24
CA LYS A 402 6.08 27.90 2.53
C LYS A 402 6.45 27.88 4.00
N TYR A 403 7.72 28.06 4.32
CA TYR A 403 8.23 27.81 5.67
C TYR A 403 8.59 29.09 6.41
N LEU A 404 7.95 29.31 7.55
CA LEU A 404 8.41 30.25 8.57
C LEU A 404 9.59 29.62 9.32
N LYS A 405 10.75 30.30 9.29
CA LYS A 405 11.99 29.84 9.95
C LYS A 405 12.37 30.80 11.07
N ILE A 406 12.03 30.46 12.30
CA ILE A 406 12.37 31.29 13.47
C ILE A 406 13.74 30.85 14.01
N PRO A 407 14.75 31.74 14.11
CA PRO A 407 16.05 31.36 14.65
C PRO A 407 15.92 30.98 16.12
N ALA A 408 16.57 29.88 16.50
CA ALA A 408 16.68 29.46 17.89
C ALA A 408 17.72 30.34 18.61
N ASP A 409 17.37 30.80 19.81
CA ASP A 409 18.28 31.56 20.66
C ASP A 409 19.35 30.67 21.31
N ALA A 410 20.24 31.28 22.10
CA ALA A 410 21.31 30.56 22.80
C ALA A 410 20.81 29.50 23.81
N LYS A 411 19.54 29.57 24.23
CA LYS A 411 18.89 28.57 25.09
C LYS A 411 18.14 27.50 24.28
N GLY A 412 18.19 27.58 22.96
CA GLY A 412 17.44 26.70 22.06
C GLY A 412 15.94 27.02 22.04
N SER A 413 15.53 28.25 22.31
CA SER A 413 14.13 28.69 22.35
C SER A 413 13.82 29.75 21.30
N ILE A 414 12.53 30.11 21.15
CA ILE A 414 12.10 31.23 20.30
C ILE A 414 11.85 32.51 21.10
N ASP A 415 12.09 32.52 22.42
CA ASP A 415 11.71 33.62 23.31
C ASP A 415 12.42 34.93 22.93
N GLU A 416 13.71 34.88 22.58
CA GLU A 416 14.47 36.06 22.16
C GLU A 416 13.89 36.68 20.88
N PHE A 417 13.50 35.84 19.91
CA PHE A 417 12.80 36.29 18.71
C PHE A 417 11.46 36.96 19.05
N MET A 418 10.64 36.34 19.91
CA MET A 418 9.32 36.89 20.28
C MET A 418 9.45 38.27 20.95
N LEU A 419 10.46 38.44 21.81
CA LEU A 419 10.73 39.72 22.47
C LEU A 419 11.29 40.78 21.51
N PHE A 420 12.08 40.36 20.52
CA PHE A 420 12.64 41.26 19.50
C PHE A 420 11.58 41.71 18.49
N LYS A 421 10.72 40.79 18.04
CA LYS A 421 9.53 41.05 17.22
C LYS A 421 8.67 42.17 17.83
N ASP A 422 8.38 42.08 19.13
CA ASP A 422 7.61 43.12 19.83
C ASP A 422 8.36 44.47 19.88
N ALA A 423 9.68 44.44 20.00
CA ALA A 423 10.51 45.65 19.98
C ALA A 423 10.50 46.34 18.61
N LEU A 424 10.46 45.56 17.51
CA LEU A 424 10.34 46.07 16.14
C LEU A 424 9.01 46.78 15.86
N GLN A 425 7.98 46.54 16.69
CA GLN A 425 6.66 47.19 16.58
C GLN A 425 6.49 48.34 17.60
N ASN A 426 7.42 48.50 18.53
CA ASN A 426 7.32 49.51 19.57
C ASN A 426 7.70 50.89 19.02
N LYS A 427 6.69 51.69 18.69
CA LYS A 427 6.84 53.05 18.15
C LYS A 427 7.76 53.94 18.99
N THR A 428 7.60 53.93 20.31
CA THR A 428 8.43 54.76 21.21
C THR A 428 9.90 54.36 21.18
N LEU A 429 10.17 53.05 21.09
CA LEU A 429 11.52 52.52 20.99
C LEU A 429 12.14 52.88 19.63
N ILE A 430 11.40 52.70 18.53
CA ILE A 430 11.84 53.06 17.18
C ILE A 430 12.21 54.55 17.11
N GLU A 431 11.36 55.44 17.64
CA GLU A 431 11.63 56.88 17.66
C GLU A 431 12.90 57.21 18.47
N SER A 432 13.11 56.56 19.61
CA SER A 432 14.31 56.75 20.43
C SER A 432 15.59 56.30 19.72
N VAL A 433 15.52 55.19 18.99
CA VAL A 433 16.64 54.62 18.23
C VAL A 433 16.94 55.48 16.99
N ALA A 434 15.92 55.94 16.27
CA ALA A 434 16.07 56.83 15.13
C ALA A 434 16.82 58.12 15.52
N LYS A 435 16.46 58.72 16.66
CA LYS A 435 17.17 59.88 17.24
C LYS A 435 18.62 59.57 17.56
N LYS A 436 18.89 58.41 18.18
CA LYS A 436 20.24 57.97 18.55
C LYS A 436 21.14 57.83 17.30
N ILE A 437 20.65 57.15 16.26
CA ILE A 437 21.41 56.92 15.03
C ILE A 437 21.65 58.23 14.29
N ALA A 438 20.63 59.10 14.17
CA ALA A 438 20.78 60.41 13.55
C ALA A 438 21.86 61.26 14.22
N ASN A 439 21.92 61.22 15.57
CA ASN A 439 22.95 61.91 16.34
C ASN A 439 24.35 61.34 16.14
N GLN A 440 24.50 60.01 16.06
CA GLN A 440 25.79 59.35 15.86
C GLN A 440 26.32 59.54 14.43
N SER A 441 25.47 59.47 13.40
CA SER A 441 25.86 59.57 11.99
C SER A 441 26.25 60.98 11.55
N THR A 442 25.88 62.03 12.30
CA THR A 442 26.14 63.45 11.95
C THR A 442 27.26 64.09 12.79
N SER A 443 28.08 63.27 13.44
CA SER A 443 29.10 63.74 14.39
C SER A 443 30.32 64.40 13.74
N ASN A 444 30.53 64.25 12.41
CA ASN A 444 31.76 64.70 11.74
C ASN A 444 31.59 65.64 10.54
N ILE A 445 30.39 65.85 9.98
CA ILE A 445 30.18 66.75 8.83
C ILE A 445 28.79 67.41 8.99
N ASP A 446 28.78 68.74 9.12
CA ASP A 446 27.64 69.65 9.20
C ASP A 446 26.66 69.56 10.40
N LYS A 447 26.66 70.64 11.21
CA LYS A 447 25.65 70.95 12.24
C LYS A 447 24.29 71.36 11.66
N ASN A 448 23.87 70.77 10.53
CA ASN A 448 22.58 71.09 9.93
C ASN A 448 21.48 70.24 10.58
N ASN A 449 20.71 70.86 11.49
CA ASN A 449 19.59 70.21 12.19
C ASN A 449 18.55 69.63 11.20
N GLU A 450 18.34 70.26 10.05
CA GLU A 450 17.41 69.79 9.02
C GLU A 450 17.79 68.41 8.44
N VAL A 451 19.09 68.14 8.25
CA VAL A 451 19.57 66.85 7.72
C VAL A 451 19.37 65.75 8.77
N LYS A 452 19.62 66.06 10.06
CA LYS A 452 19.36 65.14 11.17
C LYS A 452 17.88 64.77 11.26
N GLU A 453 17.01 65.77 11.21
CA GLU A 453 15.56 65.55 11.26
C GLU A 453 15.04 64.76 10.05
N SER A 454 15.56 65.03 8.85
CA SER A 454 15.20 64.29 7.64
C SER A 454 15.63 62.83 7.71
N PHE A 455 16.84 62.57 8.23
CA PHE A 455 17.34 61.22 8.43
C PHE A 455 16.52 60.47 9.49
N GLU A 456 16.23 61.09 10.64
CA GLU A 456 15.37 60.52 11.68
C GLU A 456 13.98 60.15 11.14
N LYS A 457 13.34 61.06 10.38
CA LYS A 457 12.05 60.78 9.71
C LYS A 457 12.16 59.60 8.75
N SER A 458 13.26 59.48 8.03
CA SER A 458 13.50 58.37 7.08
C SER A 458 13.63 57.03 7.79
N VAL A 459 14.39 56.95 8.89
CA VAL A 459 14.51 55.75 9.73
C VAL A 459 13.16 55.35 10.31
N ASN A 460 12.42 56.30 10.89
CA ASN A 460 11.09 56.05 11.44
C ASN A 460 10.13 55.52 10.38
N LYS A 461 10.11 56.12 9.18
CA LYS A 461 9.26 55.67 8.07
C LYS A 461 9.62 54.25 7.62
N LEU A 462 10.92 53.96 7.45
CA LEU A 462 11.37 52.63 7.02
C LEU A 462 11.06 51.56 8.05
N MET A 463 11.33 51.80 9.34
CA MET A 463 11.02 50.85 10.40
C MET A 463 9.51 50.66 10.58
N ALA A 464 8.70 51.71 10.41
CA ALA A 464 7.24 51.58 10.41
C ALA A 464 6.73 50.74 9.23
N LEU A 465 7.27 50.96 8.02
CA LEU A 465 6.92 50.15 6.84
C LEU A 465 7.32 48.69 7.01
N PHE A 466 8.54 48.43 7.50
CA PHE A 466 9.01 47.08 7.82
C PHE A 466 8.15 46.43 8.90
N GLY A 467 7.80 47.16 9.96
CA GLY A 467 6.94 46.69 11.04
C GLY A 467 5.55 46.27 10.56
N GLN A 468 5.03 46.82 9.46
CA GLN A 468 3.70 46.53 8.92
C GLN A 468 3.63 45.35 7.94
N GLY A 469 4.74 44.98 7.28
CA GLY A 469 4.72 43.94 6.26
C GLY A 469 6.10 43.40 5.84
N GLY A 470 7.10 43.55 6.70
CA GLY A 470 8.45 43.03 6.48
C GLY A 470 9.14 43.62 5.26
N PHE A 471 10.01 42.82 4.65
CA PHE A 471 10.75 43.21 3.45
C PHE A 471 9.87 43.35 2.21
N SER A 472 8.72 42.65 2.16
CA SER A 472 7.77 42.77 1.05
C SER A 472 7.21 44.20 0.92
N ASN A 473 6.81 44.83 2.04
CA ASN A 473 6.35 46.22 2.02
C ASN A 473 7.47 47.22 1.67
N ILE A 474 8.73 46.92 2.05
CA ILE A 474 9.88 47.73 1.68
C ILE A 474 10.11 47.67 0.17
N ALA A 475 10.07 46.47 -0.42
CA ALA A 475 10.19 46.27 -1.86
C ALA A 475 9.07 47.01 -2.62
N GLU A 476 7.81 46.85 -2.19
CA GLU A 476 6.67 47.55 -2.80
C GLU A 476 6.79 49.07 -2.72
N ASN A 477 7.25 49.60 -1.58
CA ASN A 477 7.48 51.04 -1.41
C ASN A 477 8.60 51.55 -2.35
N ILE A 478 9.67 50.79 -2.55
CA ILE A 478 10.73 51.13 -3.51
C ILE A 478 10.15 51.12 -4.93
N ASP A 479 9.37 50.09 -5.28
CA ASP A 479 8.82 49.96 -6.62
C ASP A 479 7.89 51.09 -7.02
N LYS A 480 7.10 51.60 -6.07
CA LYS A 480 6.15 52.70 -6.28
C LYS A 480 6.80 54.08 -6.25
N ASN A 481 7.79 54.28 -5.39
CA ASN A 481 8.27 55.63 -5.07
C ASN A 481 9.68 55.95 -5.58
N ILE A 482 10.44 54.97 -6.09
CA ILE A 482 11.82 55.14 -6.54
C ILE A 482 11.93 54.89 -8.06
N PRO A 483 12.53 55.82 -8.83
CA PRO A 483 12.80 55.64 -10.25
C PRO A 483 13.62 54.38 -10.56
N ALA A 484 13.38 53.74 -11.71
CA ALA A 484 13.97 52.43 -12.06
C ALA A 484 15.51 52.40 -12.02
N ASN A 485 16.17 53.50 -12.36
CA ASN A 485 17.63 53.65 -12.34
C ASN A 485 18.24 53.80 -10.94
N GLU A 486 17.43 54.03 -9.91
CA GLU A 486 17.89 54.23 -8.53
C GLU A 486 17.47 53.09 -7.58
N LYS A 487 16.63 52.16 -8.05
CA LYS A 487 16.06 51.09 -7.23
C LYS A 487 17.11 50.24 -6.54
N GLU A 488 18.14 49.78 -7.25
CA GLU A 488 19.17 48.90 -6.68
C GLU A 488 19.94 49.59 -5.54
N LYS A 489 20.31 50.87 -5.73
CA LYS A 489 20.97 51.68 -4.70
C LYS A 489 20.05 51.96 -3.52
N ALA A 490 18.76 52.19 -3.77
CA ALA A 490 17.76 52.38 -2.72
C ALA A 490 17.57 51.11 -1.88
N VAL A 491 17.51 49.93 -2.51
CA VAL A 491 17.45 48.63 -1.80
C VAL A 491 18.64 48.47 -0.87
N GLN A 492 19.87 48.63 -1.37
CA GLN A 492 21.07 48.49 -0.54
C GLN A 492 21.09 49.49 0.62
N THR A 493 20.65 50.72 0.38
CA THR A 493 20.59 51.76 1.41
C THR A 493 19.54 51.45 2.47
N TYR A 494 18.33 51.04 2.05
CA TYR A 494 17.23 50.75 2.96
C TYR A 494 17.51 49.52 3.82
N LEU A 495 18.07 48.44 3.23
CA LEU A 495 18.50 47.27 3.98
C LEU A 495 19.54 47.63 5.03
N LYS A 496 20.54 48.44 4.68
CA LYS A 496 21.56 48.90 5.62
C LYS A 496 20.97 49.74 6.76
N ILE A 497 20.01 50.61 6.47
CA ILE A 497 19.31 51.38 7.51
C ILE A 497 18.52 50.45 8.44
N ILE A 498 17.78 49.50 7.88
CA ILE A 498 17.01 48.52 8.65
C ILE A 498 17.95 47.68 9.53
N ASP A 499 19.08 47.20 9.02
CA ASP A 499 20.05 46.42 9.78
C ASP A 499 20.62 47.21 10.98
N ILE A 500 21.03 48.46 10.74
CA ILE A 500 21.57 49.34 11.80
C ILE A 500 20.48 49.63 12.84
N ALA A 501 19.29 50.05 12.41
CA ALA A 501 18.18 50.36 13.29
C ALA A 501 17.75 49.15 14.11
N SER A 502 17.63 47.99 13.47
CA SER A 502 17.26 46.72 14.11
C SER A 502 18.30 46.28 15.13
N SER A 503 19.59 46.47 14.85
CA SER A 503 20.67 46.17 15.80
C SER A 503 20.62 47.08 17.03
N GLU A 504 20.32 48.38 16.85
CA GLU A 504 20.12 49.31 17.96
C GLU A 504 18.85 49.00 18.77
N ILE A 505 17.74 48.64 18.11
CA ILE A 505 16.49 48.20 18.75
C ILE A 505 16.76 46.94 19.59
N TYR A 506 17.47 45.97 19.02
CA TYR A 506 17.83 44.75 19.71
C TYR A 506 18.68 45.05 20.96
N LYS A 507 19.73 45.88 20.84
CA LYS A 507 20.54 46.30 21.99
C LYS A 507 19.71 46.98 23.07
N ALA A 508 18.84 47.91 22.69
CA ALA A 508 17.98 48.61 23.64
C ALA A 508 16.98 47.66 24.33
N ARG A 509 16.44 46.69 23.59
CA ARG A 509 15.50 45.68 24.14
C ARG A 509 16.16 44.76 25.17
N PHE A 510 17.39 44.33 24.91
CA PHE A 510 18.12 43.38 25.75
C PHE A 510 19.16 44.02 26.67
N ASN A 511 19.20 45.36 26.73
CA ASN A 511 20.14 46.15 27.52
C ASN A 511 21.62 45.76 27.28
N LEU A 512 22.01 45.68 26.01
CA LEU A 512 23.35 45.27 25.56
C LEU A 512 24.20 46.48 25.19
N ALA A 513 25.51 46.41 25.46
CA ALA A 513 26.49 47.38 24.99
C ALA A 513 26.99 47.03 23.57
N ASP A 514 27.67 47.98 22.91
CA ASP A 514 28.18 47.78 21.54
C ASP A 514 29.14 46.58 21.44
N LYS A 515 29.96 46.36 22.48
CA LYS A 515 30.88 45.22 22.58
C LYS A 515 30.18 43.85 22.65
N ASP A 516 28.90 43.82 23.00
CA ASP A 516 28.14 42.58 23.19
C ASP A 516 27.51 42.10 21.86
N LEU A 517 27.49 42.94 20.81
CA LEU A 517 27.10 42.58 19.44
C LEU A 517 28.25 41.87 18.71
N ASN A 518 28.44 40.58 19.00
CA ASN A 518 29.33 39.74 18.21
C ASN A 518 28.70 39.31 16.88
N GLN A 519 29.51 38.69 16.01
CA GLN A 519 29.07 38.22 14.69
C GLN A 519 27.87 37.26 14.78
N THR A 520 27.83 36.37 15.79
CA THR A 520 26.72 35.44 16.00
C THR A 520 25.40 36.14 16.27
N ARG A 521 25.39 37.19 17.11
CA ARG A 521 24.19 38.00 17.37
C ARG A 521 23.75 38.80 16.16
N ILE A 522 24.69 39.34 15.38
CA ILE A 522 24.36 40.05 14.14
C ILE A 522 23.65 39.10 13.16
N ILE A 523 24.17 37.88 13.00
CA ILE A 523 23.52 36.84 12.17
C ILE A 523 22.14 36.49 12.73
N PHE A 524 21.99 36.32 14.06
CA PHE A 524 20.69 36.07 14.69
C PHE A 524 19.69 37.20 14.41
N ILE A 525 20.11 38.48 14.50
CA ILE A 525 19.26 39.63 14.21
C ILE A 525 18.80 39.59 12.74
N GLN A 526 19.70 39.32 11.80
CA GLN A 526 19.35 39.21 10.38
C GLN A 526 18.36 38.07 10.12
N ASP A 527 18.60 36.90 10.72
CA ASP A 527 17.70 35.76 10.64
C ASP A 527 16.35 36.05 11.30
N ALA A 528 16.33 36.80 12.39
CA ALA A 528 15.12 37.24 13.06
C ALA A 528 14.34 38.27 12.23
N LEU A 529 15.01 39.15 11.48
CA LEU A 529 14.35 40.07 10.54
C LEU A 529 13.70 39.32 9.37
N ASN A 530 14.38 38.31 8.84
CA ASN A 530 13.80 37.42 7.82
C ASN A 530 12.58 36.68 8.38
N ALA A 531 12.70 36.08 9.57
CA ALA A 531 11.59 35.42 10.25
C ALA A 531 10.42 36.38 10.54
N TYR A 532 10.71 37.64 10.91
CA TYR A 532 9.70 38.67 11.10
C TYR A 532 8.94 38.98 9.81
N SER A 533 9.67 39.07 8.69
CA SER A 533 9.06 39.24 7.36
C SER A 533 8.19 38.03 6.97
N ASP A 534 8.62 36.82 7.33
CA ASP A 534 7.91 35.58 7.00
C ASP A 534 6.58 35.42 7.75
N ILE A 535 6.45 36.03 8.94
CA ILE A 535 5.21 36.00 9.73
C ILE A 535 4.00 36.53 8.91
N PHE A 536 4.21 37.51 8.02
CA PHE A 536 3.11 38.13 7.28
C PHE A 536 2.47 37.20 6.25
N PHE A 537 3.23 36.25 5.68
CA PHE A 537 2.63 35.23 4.82
C PHE A 537 2.05 34.07 5.62
N TYR A 538 2.51 33.83 6.86
CA TYR A 538 2.10 32.67 7.68
C TYR A 538 0.59 32.61 7.93
N GLY A 539 -0.07 33.77 7.94
CA GLY A 539 -1.50 33.85 7.70
C GLY A 539 -2.42 33.54 8.89
N VAL A 540 -1.85 33.25 10.06
CA VAL A 540 -2.56 33.12 11.35
C VAL A 540 -1.88 33.96 12.42
N PRO A 541 -2.62 34.46 13.43
CA PRO A 541 -2.05 35.37 14.43
C PRO A 541 -1.19 34.69 15.49
N TYR A 542 -1.08 33.36 15.47
CA TYR A 542 -0.39 32.59 16.48
C TYR A 542 0.63 31.62 15.89
N TYR A 543 1.80 31.56 16.52
CA TYR A 543 2.74 30.45 16.35
C TYR A 543 2.31 29.28 17.24
N PHE A 544 2.34 28.08 16.66
CA PHE A 544 2.00 26.82 17.32
C PHE A 544 3.25 26.21 17.97
N GLU A 545 3.25 26.06 19.29
CA GLU A 545 4.29 25.37 20.07
C GLU A 545 3.67 24.20 20.83
N LEU A 546 4.12 22.97 20.56
CA LEU A 546 3.74 21.79 21.31
C LEU A 546 4.57 21.70 22.60
N THR A 547 3.90 21.74 23.75
CA THR A 547 4.57 21.68 25.06
C THR A 547 4.71 20.27 25.60
N SER A 548 3.72 19.40 25.35
CA SER A 548 3.77 17.97 25.69
C SER A 548 2.70 17.20 24.91
N TYR A 549 2.81 15.88 24.88
CA TYR A 549 1.84 15.00 24.21
C TYR A 549 1.72 13.64 24.92
N GLU A 550 0.56 13.01 24.78
CA GLU A 550 0.31 11.60 25.15
C GLU A 550 0.00 10.84 23.86
N GLN A 551 1.01 10.16 23.32
CA GLN A 551 0.90 9.45 22.05
C GLN A 551 -0.11 8.30 22.17
N LYS A 552 -0.99 8.20 21.18
CA LYS A 552 -1.88 7.06 20.99
C LYS A 552 -1.85 6.66 19.54
N GLU A 553 -1.72 5.37 19.29
CA GLU A 553 -1.74 4.81 17.95
C GLU A 553 -3.08 4.11 17.68
N ALA A 554 -3.33 3.84 16.40
CA ALA A 554 -4.43 3.01 15.94
C ALA A 554 -3.93 1.95 14.96
N SER A 555 -4.42 0.73 15.14
CA SER A 555 -4.20 -0.35 14.17
C SER A 555 -5.29 -0.34 13.11
N GLY A 556 -4.89 -0.27 11.86
CA GLY A 556 -5.69 -0.65 10.70
C GLY A 556 -5.65 -2.16 10.52
N LEU A 557 -6.80 -2.79 10.68
CA LEU A 557 -7.02 -4.22 10.60
C LEU A 557 -7.82 -4.57 9.35
N GLN A 558 -7.34 -5.53 8.57
CA GLN A 558 -8.11 -6.12 7.48
C GLN A 558 -8.69 -7.44 7.94
N LEU A 559 -10.01 -7.55 7.92
CA LEU A 559 -10.76 -8.76 8.25
C LEU A 559 -11.20 -9.44 6.98
N THR A 560 -10.84 -10.72 6.80
CA THR A 560 -11.16 -11.48 5.60
C THR A 560 -11.81 -12.81 5.95
N LYS A 561 -12.99 -13.06 5.39
CA LYS A 561 -13.65 -14.37 5.41
C LYS A 561 -13.62 -14.91 3.97
N SER A 562 -12.89 -15.99 3.76
CA SER A 562 -12.62 -16.54 2.42
C SER A 562 -12.78 -18.07 2.40
N PRO A 563 -14.03 -18.58 2.31
CA PRO A 563 -14.29 -20.02 2.28
C PRO A 563 -13.75 -20.72 1.01
N GLY A 564 -13.52 -19.97 -0.08
CA GLY A 564 -12.98 -20.46 -1.34
C GLY A 564 -11.48 -20.75 -1.32
N GLN A 565 -10.73 -20.16 -0.38
CA GLN A 565 -9.27 -20.27 -0.31
C GLN A 565 -8.78 -21.73 -0.32
N PHE A 566 -9.38 -22.59 0.49
CA PHE A 566 -9.02 -24.01 0.55
C PHE A 566 -9.23 -24.72 -0.80
N TRP A 567 -10.37 -24.45 -1.45
CA TRP A 567 -10.70 -25.04 -2.75
C TRP A 567 -9.74 -24.57 -3.83
N VAL A 568 -9.38 -23.29 -3.85
CA VAL A 568 -8.38 -22.76 -4.79
C VAL A 568 -7.04 -23.49 -4.64
N TYR A 569 -6.56 -23.71 -3.41
CA TYR A 569 -5.33 -24.47 -3.18
C TYR A 569 -5.46 -25.94 -3.61
N LEU A 570 -6.57 -26.59 -3.28
CA LEU A 570 -6.83 -27.98 -3.67
C LEU A 570 -6.87 -28.13 -5.20
N GLY A 571 -7.59 -27.24 -5.88
CA GLY A 571 -7.68 -27.23 -7.33
C GLY A 571 -6.33 -26.93 -8.00
N SER A 572 -5.53 -26.03 -7.42
CA SER A 572 -4.16 -25.74 -7.88
C SER A 572 -3.25 -26.96 -7.75
N LEU A 573 -3.31 -27.68 -6.62
CA LEU A 573 -2.59 -28.93 -6.43
C LEU A 573 -3.02 -29.99 -7.47
N SER A 574 -4.33 -30.15 -7.68
CA SER A 574 -4.87 -31.06 -8.71
C SER A 574 -4.37 -30.70 -10.10
N LEU A 575 -4.31 -29.41 -10.43
CA LEU A 575 -3.80 -28.92 -11.72
C LEU A 575 -2.33 -29.27 -11.91
N VAL A 576 -1.49 -29.03 -10.89
CA VAL A 576 -0.06 -29.39 -10.89
C VAL A 576 0.13 -30.90 -11.07
N LEU A 577 -0.57 -31.72 -10.28
CA LEU A 577 -0.52 -33.17 -10.39
C LEU A 577 -1.02 -33.68 -11.74
N GLY A 578 -2.03 -33.01 -12.31
CA GLY A 578 -2.58 -33.34 -13.62
C GLY A 578 -1.59 -33.09 -14.75
N ILE A 579 -0.96 -31.91 -14.77
CA ILE A 579 0.09 -31.56 -15.73
C ILE A 579 1.28 -32.52 -15.59
N PHE A 580 1.72 -32.77 -14.35
CA PHE A 580 2.80 -33.71 -14.07
C PHE A 580 2.48 -35.11 -14.64
N SER A 581 1.27 -35.60 -14.39
CA SER A 581 0.83 -36.91 -14.89
C SER A 581 0.81 -36.98 -16.42
N MET A 582 0.38 -35.91 -17.09
CA MET A 582 0.34 -35.86 -18.56
C MET A 582 1.73 -35.80 -19.22
N ILE A 583 2.69 -35.13 -18.58
CA ILE A 583 4.03 -34.90 -19.14
C ILE A 583 4.99 -36.04 -18.80
N TYR A 584 4.98 -36.56 -17.57
CA TYR A 584 6.03 -37.45 -17.08
C TYR A 584 5.63 -38.94 -17.02
N LEU A 585 4.33 -39.24 -16.94
CA LEU A 585 3.86 -40.63 -16.95
C LEU A 585 3.62 -41.05 -18.39
N HIS A 586 4.20 -42.17 -18.79
CA HIS A 586 4.12 -42.66 -20.17
C HIS A 586 3.54 -44.08 -20.20
N GLU A 587 2.56 -44.30 -21.07
CA GLU A 587 1.98 -45.62 -21.25
C GLU A 587 2.85 -46.44 -22.21
N ARG A 588 3.29 -47.61 -21.75
CA ARG A 588 4.03 -48.59 -22.57
C ARG A 588 3.18 -49.83 -22.77
N LYS A 589 2.98 -50.19 -24.04
CA LYS A 589 2.30 -51.43 -24.46
C LYS A 589 3.27 -52.32 -25.19
N LEU A 590 3.17 -53.60 -24.89
CA LEU A 590 3.96 -54.66 -25.50
C LEU A 590 3.02 -55.80 -25.89
N TRP A 591 3.23 -56.32 -27.08
CA TRP A 591 2.56 -57.50 -27.60
C TRP A 591 3.62 -58.50 -28.04
N LEU A 592 3.52 -59.73 -27.54
CA LEU A 592 4.37 -60.84 -27.95
C LEU A 592 3.46 -61.94 -28.50
N LEU A 593 3.52 -62.17 -29.82
CA LEU A 593 2.82 -63.25 -30.50
C LEU A 593 3.79 -64.40 -30.78
N ILE A 594 3.46 -65.59 -30.28
CA ILE A 594 4.20 -66.83 -30.50
C ILE A 594 3.37 -67.68 -31.45
N LYS A 595 3.91 -67.98 -32.63
CA LYS A 595 3.18 -68.65 -33.71
C LYS A 595 3.22 -70.17 -33.56
N ALA A 596 2.09 -70.84 -33.79
CA ALA A 596 2.00 -72.31 -33.72
C ALA A 596 2.93 -73.01 -34.73
N LYS A 597 3.07 -72.43 -35.93
CA LYS A 597 3.96 -72.92 -37.01
C LYS A 597 5.43 -72.53 -36.82
N GLY A 598 5.76 -71.89 -35.70
CA GLY A 598 7.09 -71.39 -35.37
C GLY A 598 7.29 -69.92 -35.73
N GLY A 599 8.05 -69.24 -34.89
CA GLY A 599 8.36 -67.82 -35.00
C GLY A 599 7.68 -66.96 -33.93
N VAL A 600 8.30 -65.82 -33.63
CA VAL A 600 7.85 -64.89 -32.58
C VAL A 600 7.85 -63.47 -33.13
N ILE A 601 6.78 -62.73 -32.87
CA ILE A 601 6.65 -61.32 -33.19
C ILE A 601 6.48 -60.53 -31.90
N LEU A 602 7.43 -59.64 -31.63
CA LEU A 602 7.38 -58.69 -30.52
C LEU A 602 7.10 -57.31 -31.10
N ALA A 603 6.03 -56.65 -30.65
CA ALA A 603 5.72 -55.28 -31.02
C ALA A 603 5.57 -54.41 -29.77
N LEU A 604 6.08 -53.18 -29.83
CA LEU A 604 5.97 -52.21 -28.75
C LEU A 604 5.33 -50.92 -29.24
N SER A 605 4.62 -50.27 -28.33
CA SER A 605 4.07 -48.94 -28.55
C SER A 605 4.15 -48.11 -27.28
N SER A 606 4.48 -46.84 -27.46
CA SER A 606 4.36 -45.80 -26.45
C SER A 606 3.60 -44.64 -27.06
N ASN A 607 2.86 -43.93 -26.21
CA ASN A 607 2.18 -42.70 -26.59
C ASN A 607 3.12 -41.49 -26.69
N ARG A 608 4.34 -41.58 -26.15
CA ARG A 608 5.41 -40.60 -26.37
C ARG A 608 6.69 -41.32 -26.81
N LYS A 609 7.23 -40.92 -27.96
CA LYS A 609 8.47 -41.45 -28.53
C LYS A 609 9.60 -40.47 -28.22
N ASN A 610 10.30 -40.68 -27.11
CA ASN A 610 11.48 -39.90 -26.71
C ASN A 610 12.73 -40.79 -26.70
N ILE A 611 13.91 -40.20 -26.51
CA ILE A 611 15.18 -40.94 -26.54
C ILE A 611 15.28 -42.01 -25.45
N ASP A 612 14.69 -41.76 -24.27
CA ASP A 612 14.61 -42.73 -23.18
C ASP A 612 13.78 -43.95 -23.56
N PHE A 613 12.69 -43.76 -24.30
CA PHE A 613 11.88 -44.84 -24.83
C PHE A 613 12.67 -45.71 -25.82
N GLU A 614 13.49 -45.11 -26.70
CA GLU A 614 14.34 -45.86 -27.63
C GLU A 614 15.40 -46.71 -26.91
N ASN A 615 16.03 -46.15 -25.88
CA ASN A 615 17.02 -46.87 -25.06
C ASN A 615 16.38 -48.01 -24.27
N ASP A 616 15.24 -47.75 -23.64
CA ASP A 616 14.48 -48.78 -22.92
C ASP A 616 13.95 -49.86 -23.86
N PHE A 617 13.54 -49.48 -25.08
CA PHE A 617 13.13 -50.42 -26.13
C PHE A 617 14.26 -51.37 -26.52
N LYS A 618 15.46 -50.83 -26.80
CA LYS A 618 16.63 -51.65 -27.13
C LYS A 618 16.96 -52.63 -26.01
N LYS A 619 16.97 -52.15 -24.76
CA LYS A 619 17.23 -52.98 -23.57
C LYS A 619 16.19 -54.09 -23.39
N LEU A 620 14.90 -53.73 -23.49
CA LEU A 620 13.81 -54.68 -23.34
C LEU A 620 13.83 -55.75 -24.44
N ILE A 621 14.07 -55.35 -25.69
CA ILE A 621 14.22 -56.28 -26.81
C ILE A 621 15.39 -57.22 -26.60
N GLN A 622 16.55 -56.71 -26.18
CA GLN A 622 17.73 -57.54 -25.94
C GLN A 622 17.47 -58.60 -24.87
N GLU A 623 16.85 -58.21 -23.75
CA GLU A 623 16.52 -59.15 -22.67
C GLU A 623 15.46 -60.18 -23.10
N ILE A 624 14.39 -59.76 -23.80
CA ILE A 624 13.39 -60.70 -24.31
C ILE A 624 14.02 -61.63 -25.36
N LYS A 625 14.90 -61.12 -26.22
CA LYS A 625 15.63 -61.93 -27.21
C LYS A 625 16.53 -62.96 -26.53
N LYS A 626 17.24 -62.61 -25.44
CA LYS A 626 18.02 -63.56 -24.63
C LYS A 626 17.16 -64.64 -23.99
N ILE A 627 15.93 -64.34 -23.59
CA ILE A 627 15.01 -65.33 -23.00
C ILE A 627 14.43 -66.26 -24.08
N ILE A 628 14.30 -65.78 -25.33
CA ILE A 628 13.76 -66.56 -26.46
C ILE A 628 14.83 -67.40 -27.16
N GLN A 629 16.07 -66.91 -27.26
CA GLN A 629 17.22 -67.65 -27.80
C GLN A 629 17.54 -68.83 -26.89
#